data_AF-A0A2W6NJD5-F1
#
_entry.id   AF-A0A2W6NJD5-F1
#
_cell.length_a   1.000
_cell.length_b   1.000
_cell.length_c   1.000
_cell.angle_alpha   90.00
_cell.angle_beta   90.00
_cell.angle_gamma   90.00
#
_symmetry.space_group_name_H-M   'P 1'
#
loop_
_entity.id
_entity.type
_entity.pdbx_description
1 polymer ?
#
loop_
_entity_poly.entity_id
_entity_poly.type
_entity_poly.pdbx_seq_one_letter_code
_entity_poly.pdbx_strand_id
1 'polypeptide(L)'
;MKKVAVFLSSNENYAFALANVIIGLKRYDEDLIDKIIIYHDILENTQEKISKIWHGKISFIEYTHEDFLKDLGGDVGKIPLSSRFGERFVYAKFHIFRLLEEYENVIWLDCDVLVCGNISDFLCENVDFKCDCGGRVDGIQKYLEIRGITQNNQKVFKPVGGVFCIGKNTLKNKKGEQLTKECYKI
;
A
#
# COMPACT_ATOMS: atom_id res chain seq x y z
N MET A 1 15.82 5.55 -15.34
CA MET A 1 14.83 6.22 -14.46
C MET A 1 14.31 5.19 -13.50
N LYS A 2 14.21 5.52 -12.20
CA LYS A 2 13.59 4.63 -11.23
C LYS A 2 12.09 4.62 -11.51
N LYS A 3 11.51 3.45 -11.75
CA LYS A 3 10.06 3.33 -11.96
C LYS A 3 9.34 3.39 -10.61
N VAL A 4 8.57 4.43 -10.35
CA VAL A 4 7.86 4.65 -9.08
C VAL A 4 6.35 4.59 -9.29
N ALA A 5 5.70 3.71 -8.54
CA ALA A 5 4.25 3.68 -8.43
C ALA A 5 3.79 4.13 -7.04
N VAL A 6 2.67 4.84 -7.00
CA VAL A 6 1.88 5.00 -5.77
C VAL A 6 0.69 4.06 -5.86
N PHE A 7 0.45 3.31 -4.78
CA PHE A 7 -0.64 2.36 -4.66
C PHE A 7 -1.57 2.79 -3.53
N LEU A 8 -2.84 2.98 -3.86
CA LEU A 8 -3.89 3.32 -2.91
C LEU A 8 -5.03 2.31 -3.02
N SER A 9 -5.92 2.35 -2.04
CA SER A 9 -7.25 1.78 -2.17
C SER A 9 -8.29 2.69 -1.53
N SER A 10 -9.50 2.68 -2.07
CA SER A 10 -10.59 3.53 -1.58
C SER A 10 -11.94 3.04 -2.07
N ASN A 11 -13.00 3.50 -1.42
CA ASN A 11 -14.37 3.36 -1.90
C ASN A 11 -14.98 4.72 -2.27
N GLU A 12 -16.22 4.71 -2.77
CA GLU A 12 -16.96 5.91 -3.13
C GLU A 12 -17.04 6.93 -1.98
N ASN A 13 -17.28 6.46 -0.75
CA ASN A 13 -17.43 7.35 0.41
C ASN A 13 -16.14 8.09 0.77
N TYR A 14 -14.97 7.53 0.42
CA TYR A 14 -13.64 8.14 0.65
C TYR A 14 -13.01 8.70 -0.63
N ALA A 15 -13.74 8.72 -1.75
CA ALA A 15 -13.21 9.21 -3.03
C ALA A 15 -12.73 10.67 -2.96
N PHE A 16 -13.35 11.50 -2.11
CA PHE A 16 -12.90 12.87 -1.87
C PHE A 16 -11.52 12.94 -1.18
N ALA A 17 -11.24 12.02 -0.24
CA ALA A 17 -9.97 11.96 0.48
C ALA A 17 -8.87 11.44 -0.45
N LEU A 18 -9.18 10.39 -1.22
CA LEU A 18 -8.33 9.89 -2.31
C LEU A 18 -7.95 11.02 -3.29
N ALA A 19 -8.93 11.82 -3.73
CA ALA A 19 -8.67 12.96 -4.62
C ALA A 19 -7.69 13.96 -4.00
N ASN A 20 -7.81 14.23 -2.70
CA ASN A 20 -6.91 15.12 -1.97
C ASN A 20 -5.47 14.60 -1.94
N VAL A 21 -5.28 13.29 -1.72
CA VAL A 21 -3.94 12.67 -1.81
C VAL A 21 -3.34 12.87 -3.20
N ILE A 22 -4.11 12.61 -4.26
CA ILE A 22 -3.65 12.74 -5.65
C ILE A 22 -3.28 14.18 -5.99
N ILE A 23 -4.04 15.18 -5.51
CA ILE A 23 -3.72 16.61 -5.67
C ILE A 23 -2.36 16.92 -5.05
N GLY A 24 -2.09 16.41 -3.84
CA GLY A 24 -0.82 16.60 -3.16
C GLY A 24 0.34 15.95 -3.92
N LEU A 25 0.19 14.69 -4.33
CA LEU A 25 1.20 13.96 -5.12
C LEU A 25 1.51 14.69 -6.42
N LYS A 26 0.50 15.15 -7.15
CA LYS A 26 0.72 15.93 -8.38
C LYS A 26 1.49 17.22 -8.09
N ARG A 27 1.15 17.93 -7.02
CA ARG A 27 1.77 19.21 -6.69
C ARG A 27 3.27 19.07 -6.39
N TYR A 28 3.69 17.99 -5.74
CA TYR A 28 5.05 17.86 -5.20
C TYR A 28 5.93 16.82 -5.89
N ASP A 29 5.32 15.88 -6.64
CA ASP A 29 5.99 14.67 -7.12
C ASP A 29 5.65 14.33 -8.60
N GLU A 30 5.29 15.34 -9.40
CA GLU A 30 4.84 15.14 -10.79
C GLU A 30 5.87 14.39 -11.66
N ASP A 31 7.14 14.77 -11.54
CA ASP A 31 8.25 14.16 -12.30
C ASP A 31 8.73 12.84 -11.69
N LEU A 32 8.39 12.57 -10.43
CA LEU A 32 8.85 11.40 -9.70
C LEU A 32 7.97 10.18 -9.95
N ILE A 33 6.65 10.37 -9.97
CA ILE A 33 5.67 9.27 -9.98
C ILE A 33 5.32 8.89 -11.42
N ASP A 34 5.57 7.65 -11.80
CA ASP A 34 5.18 7.13 -13.12
C ASP A 34 3.68 6.83 -13.19
N LYS A 35 3.13 6.22 -12.12
CA LYS A 35 1.74 5.76 -12.09
C LYS A 35 1.14 5.79 -10.69
N ILE A 36 -0.15 6.09 -10.62
CA ILE A 36 -0.99 5.93 -9.43
C ILE A 36 -1.96 4.78 -9.71
N ILE A 37 -1.86 3.70 -8.94
CA ILE A 37 -2.74 2.53 -9.01
C ILE A 37 -3.73 2.59 -7.85
N ILE A 38 -5.02 2.37 -8.12
CA ILE A 38 -6.08 2.50 -7.13
C ILE A 38 -6.98 1.27 -7.19
N TYR A 39 -7.03 0.48 -6.12
CA TYR A 39 -8.02 -0.58 -5.95
C TYR A 39 -9.32 0.01 -5.38
N HIS A 40 -10.47 -0.21 -6.03
CA HIS A 40 -11.69 0.52 -5.67
C HIS A 40 -13.03 -0.19 -5.97
N ASP A 41 -14.10 0.42 -5.46
CA ASP A 41 -15.51 0.31 -5.92
C ASP A 41 -16.16 1.70 -6.13
N ILE A 42 -15.33 2.71 -6.40
CA ILE A 42 -15.74 4.07 -6.77
C ILE A 42 -16.57 4.06 -8.06
N LEU A 43 -17.62 4.86 -8.11
CA LEU A 43 -18.51 5.03 -9.26
C LEU A 43 -17.79 5.66 -10.46
N GLU A 44 -18.15 5.26 -11.67
CA GLU A 44 -17.50 5.72 -12.92
C GLU A 44 -17.47 7.26 -13.05
N ASN A 45 -18.58 7.93 -12.77
CA ASN A 45 -18.66 9.40 -12.81
C ASN A 45 -17.72 10.10 -11.81
N THR A 46 -17.42 9.45 -10.68
CA THR A 46 -16.46 9.92 -9.68
C THR A 46 -15.03 9.63 -10.14
N GLN A 47 -14.77 8.45 -10.71
CA GLN A 47 -13.48 8.11 -11.33
C GLN A 47 -13.11 9.09 -12.44
N GLU A 48 -14.05 9.48 -13.30
CA GLU A 48 -13.83 10.46 -14.38
C GLU A 48 -13.40 11.83 -13.83
N LYS A 49 -14.01 12.28 -12.73
CA LYS A 49 -13.65 13.54 -12.08
C LYS A 49 -12.25 13.48 -11.49
N ILE A 50 -11.92 12.38 -10.80
CA ILE A 50 -10.59 12.18 -10.21
C ILE A 50 -9.51 12.07 -11.30
N SER A 51 -9.81 11.38 -12.41
CA SER A 51 -8.90 11.22 -13.54
C SER A 51 -8.45 12.55 -14.17
N LYS A 52 -9.27 13.61 -14.04
CA LYS A 52 -8.93 14.96 -14.51
C LYS A 52 -7.89 15.68 -13.66
N ILE A 53 -7.67 15.23 -12.42
CA ILE A 53 -6.63 15.81 -11.55
C ILE A 53 -5.27 15.58 -12.18
N TRP A 54 -5.02 14.37 -12.69
CA TRP A 54 -3.75 14.00 -13.30
C TRP A 54 -3.91 13.04 -14.49
N HIS A 55 -4.10 13.63 -15.66
CA HIS A 55 -4.36 12.91 -16.91
C HIS A 55 -3.26 11.87 -17.22
N GLY A 56 -3.68 10.64 -17.54
CA GLY A 56 -2.80 9.54 -17.95
C GLY A 56 -2.03 8.85 -16.80
N LYS A 57 -1.95 9.47 -15.62
CA LYS A 57 -1.17 8.93 -14.49
C LYS A 57 -1.96 7.98 -13.59
N ILE A 58 -3.28 8.08 -13.57
CA ILE A 58 -4.14 7.31 -12.67
C ILE A 58 -4.68 6.06 -13.37
N SER A 59 -4.67 4.93 -12.66
CA SER A 59 -5.26 3.66 -13.07
C SER A 59 -6.18 3.14 -11.98
N PHE A 60 -7.47 3.11 -12.32
CA PHE A 60 -8.53 2.51 -11.52
C PHE A 60 -8.61 1.02 -11.82
N ILE A 61 -8.55 0.19 -10.77
CA ILE A 61 -8.69 -1.26 -10.84
C ILE A 61 -9.83 -1.63 -9.89
N GLU A 62 -10.92 -2.14 -10.46
CA GLU A 62 -12.02 -2.64 -9.65
C GLU A 62 -11.53 -3.78 -8.76
N TYR A 63 -11.85 -3.70 -7.47
CA TYR A 63 -11.52 -4.73 -6.50
C TYR A 63 -12.78 -5.10 -5.75
N THR A 64 -13.36 -6.25 -6.09
CA THR A 64 -14.66 -6.68 -5.55
C THR A 64 -14.51 -7.47 -4.25
N HIS A 65 -15.63 -7.74 -3.58
CA HIS A 65 -15.64 -8.69 -2.46
C HIS A 65 -15.19 -10.10 -2.90
N GLU A 66 -15.57 -10.53 -4.10
CA GLU A 66 -15.17 -11.83 -4.63
C GLU A 66 -13.65 -11.93 -4.85
N ASP A 67 -13.03 -10.86 -5.32
CA ASP A 67 -11.57 -10.83 -5.50
C ASP A 67 -10.84 -10.92 -4.16
N PHE A 68 -11.38 -10.24 -3.14
CA PHE A 68 -10.90 -10.38 -1.77
C PHE A 68 -11.05 -11.82 -1.26
N LEU A 69 -12.19 -12.48 -1.47
CA LEU A 69 -12.36 -13.89 -1.09
C LEU A 69 -11.36 -14.81 -1.81
N LYS A 70 -11.07 -14.56 -3.09
CA LYS A 70 -10.06 -15.32 -3.84
C LYS A 70 -8.66 -15.14 -3.25
N ASP A 71 -8.32 -13.92 -2.83
CA ASP A 71 -7.03 -13.63 -2.19
C ASP A 71 -6.86 -14.41 -0.86
N LEU A 72 -7.96 -14.64 -0.14
CA LEU A 72 -8.01 -15.42 1.09
C LEU A 72 -8.00 -16.94 0.88
N GLY A 73 -8.13 -17.41 -0.36
CA GLY A 73 -8.31 -18.83 -0.66
C GLY A 73 -9.73 -19.35 -0.45
N GLY A 74 -10.72 -18.45 -0.44
CA GLY A 74 -12.15 -18.78 -0.38
C GLY A 74 -12.79 -18.74 1.01
N ASP A 75 -12.02 -18.49 2.07
CA ASP A 75 -12.52 -18.39 3.44
C ASP A 75 -11.93 -17.16 4.15
N VAL A 76 -12.80 -16.30 4.67
CA VAL A 76 -12.41 -15.14 5.49
C VAL A 76 -11.79 -15.53 6.84
N GLY A 77 -12.01 -16.77 7.30
CA GLY A 77 -11.32 -17.36 8.44
C GLY A 77 -11.35 -16.47 9.69
N LYS A 78 -10.17 -16.15 10.24
CA LYS A 78 -9.96 -15.28 11.42
C LYS A 78 -9.53 -13.85 11.05
N ILE A 79 -9.62 -13.46 9.78
CA ILE A 79 -9.16 -12.14 9.34
C ILE A 79 -10.01 -11.07 10.04
N PRO A 80 -9.39 -10.10 10.75
CA PRO A 80 -10.15 -9.05 11.41
C PRO A 80 -10.75 -8.11 10.35
N LEU A 81 -12.05 -8.26 10.09
CA LEU A 81 -12.76 -7.37 9.17
C LEU A 81 -13.13 -6.07 9.89
N SER A 82 -12.92 -4.94 9.22
CA SER A 82 -13.37 -3.63 9.69
C SER A 82 -14.38 -3.06 8.70
N SER A 83 -15.55 -2.66 9.20
CA SER A 83 -16.55 -1.96 8.39
C SER A 83 -16.15 -0.53 8.04
N ARG A 84 -15.15 0.05 8.75
CA ARG A 84 -14.83 1.48 8.68
C ARG A 84 -14.32 1.94 7.31
N PHE A 85 -13.59 1.07 6.60
CA PHE A 85 -12.91 1.40 5.34
C PHE A 85 -13.31 0.49 4.17
N GLY A 86 -14.38 -0.28 4.31
CA GLY A 86 -14.67 -1.42 3.46
C GLY A 86 -13.75 -2.57 3.85
N GLU A 87 -14.36 -3.69 4.21
CA GLU A 87 -13.71 -4.86 4.84
C GLU A 87 -12.44 -5.35 4.14
N ARG A 88 -12.33 -5.11 2.83
CA ARG A 88 -11.28 -5.59 1.93
C ARG A 88 -10.18 -4.59 1.59
N PHE A 89 -10.47 -3.29 1.60
CA PHE A 89 -9.53 -2.28 1.09
C PHE A 89 -8.29 -2.14 1.97
N VAL A 90 -8.47 -2.35 3.28
CA VAL A 90 -7.35 -2.45 4.23
C VAL A 90 -6.38 -3.56 3.82
N TYR A 91 -6.80 -4.60 3.13
CA TYR A 91 -5.94 -5.71 2.73
C TYR A 91 -5.38 -5.59 1.31
N ALA A 92 -5.95 -4.72 0.47
CA ALA A 92 -5.51 -4.49 -0.90
C ALA A 92 -4.00 -4.19 -0.99
N LYS A 93 -3.42 -3.58 0.06
CA LYS A 93 -1.99 -3.29 0.18
C LYS A 93 -1.07 -4.49 -0.08
N PHE A 94 -1.52 -5.73 0.16
CA PHE A 94 -0.71 -6.92 -0.10
C PHE A 94 -0.48 -7.21 -1.60
N HIS A 95 -1.25 -6.58 -2.50
CA HIS A 95 -1.00 -6.61 -3.94
C HIS A 95 0.23 -5.79 -4.35
N ILE A 96 0.85 -5.04 -3.42
CA ILE A 96 2.08 -4.28 -3.69
C ILE A 96 3.20 -5.14 -4.29
N PHE A 97 3.30 -6.42 -3.91
CA PHE A 97 4.33 -7.32 -4.43
C PHE A 97 4.15 -7.61 -5.93
N ARG A 98 2.91 -7.65 -6.43
CA ARG A 98 2.64 -7.82 -7.87
C ARG A 98 3.10 -6.58 -8.63
N LEU A 99 2.87 -5.39 -8.08
CA LEU A 99 3.30 -4.14 -8.69
C LEU A 99 4.83 -4.03 -8.80
N LEU A 100 5.59 -4.63 -7.87
CA LEU A 100 7.06 -4.66 -7.95
C LEU A 100 7.62 -5.44 -9.15
N GLU A 101 6.80 -6.25 -9.84
CA GLU A 101 7.20 -6.86 -11.11
C GLU A 101 7.44 -5.80 -12.19
N GLU A 102 6.68 -4.70 -12.15
CA GLU A 102 6.72 -3.61 -13.13
C GLU A 102 7.49 -2.37 -12.66
N TYR A 103 7.43 -2.08 -11.35
CA TYR A 103 7.99 -0.87 -10.75
C TYR A 103 9.21 -1.20 -9.87
N GLU A 104 10.14 -0.25 -9.76
CA GLU A 104 11.31 -0.39 -8.87
C GLU A 104 10.97 -0.05 -7.42
N ASN A 105 10.08 0.92 -7.22
CA ASN A 105 9.55 1.30 -5.92
C ASN A 105 8.04 1.39 -6.01
N VAL A 106 7.35 0.87 -5.01
CA VAL A 106 5.91 1.06 -4.85
C VAL A 106 5.65 1.63 -3.46
N ILE A 107 4.89 2.72 -3.40
CA ILE A 107 4.53 3.41 -2.16
C ILE A 107 3.05 3.14 -1.88
N TRP A 108 2.75 2.48 -0.76
CA TRP A 108 1.39 2.43 -0.22
C TRP A 108 1.08 3.70 0.55
N LEU A 109 -0.07 4.30 0.26
CA LEU A 109 -0.67 5.37 1.03
C LEU A 109 -2.12 5.02 1.35
N ASP A 110 -2.53 5.18 2.61
CA ASP A 110 -3.95 5.22 2.97
C ASP A 110 -4.60 6.44 2.29
N CYS A 111 -5.89 6.34 1.95
CA CYS A 111 -6.59 7.42 1.25
C CYS A 111 -6.89 8.64 2.15
N ASP A 112 -6.68 8.55 3.45
CA ASP A 112 -6.92 9.60 4.45
C ASP A 112 -5.64 10.33 4.91
N VAL A 113 -4.55 10.22 4.15
CA VAL A 113 -3.31 10.97 4.40
C VAL A 113 -3.30 12.34 3.71
N LEU A 114 -2.35 13.20 4.09
CA LEU A 114 -2.11 14.50 3.44
C LEU A 114 -0.65 14.61 2.99
N VAL A 115 -0.43 14.73 1.68
CA VAL A 115 0.90 14.94 1.11
C VAL A 115 1.24 16.44 1.15
N CYS A 116 2.20 16.80 2.00
CA CYS A 116 2.58 18.19 2.27
C CYS A 116 3.92 18.61 1.65
N GLY A 117 4.60 17.72 0.94
CA GLY A 117 5.90 17.95 0.34
C GLY A 117 6.33 16.77 -0.52
N ASN A 118 7.50 16.90 -1.14
CA ASN A 118 8.08 15.88 -2.00
C ASN A 118 8.42 14.60 -1.21
N ILE A 119 8.20 13.44 -1.83
CA ILE A 119 8.35 12.12 -1.18
C ILE A 119 9.58 11.33 -1.67
N SER A 120 10.50 11.93 -2.42
CA SER A 120 11.67 11.25 -2.98
C SER A 120 12.54 10.56 -1.92
N ASP A 121 12.74 11.19 -0.76
CA ASP A 121 13.50 10.63 0.36
C ASP A 121 12.85 9.37 0.96
N PHE A 122 11.56 9.16 0.69
CA PHE A 122 10.83 7.98 1.14
C PHE A 122 11.04 6.75 0.26
N LEU A 123 11.72 6.89 -0.89
CA LEU A 123 12.03 5.78 -1.79
C LEU A 123 13.09 4.84 -1.21
N CYS A 124 12.97 3.55 -1.53
CA CYS A 124 13.86 2.50 -1.10
C CYS A 124 15.13 2.47 -1.97
N GLU A 125 16.10 3.34 -1.68
CA GLU A 125 17.31 3.46 -2.52
C GLU A 125 18.40 2.42 -2.24
N ASN A 126 18.44 1.82 -1.05
CA ASN A 126 19.40 0.77 -0.65
C ASN A 126 18.85 -0.15 0.45
N VAL A 127 17.54 -0.10 0.66
CA VAL A 127 16.81 -0.87 1.67
C VAL A 127 15.64 -1.54 0.98
N ASP A 128 15.14 -2.65 1.52
CA ASP A 128 14.00 -3.36 0.90
C ASP A 128 12.66 -2.69 1.25
N PHE A 129 12.61 -1.99 2.39
CA PHE A 129 11.39 -1.46 2.98
C PHE A 129 11.66 -0.16 3.74
N LYS A 130 10.76 0.81 3.58
CA LYS A 130 10.66 2.01 4.42
C LYS A 130 9.22 2.17 4.88
N CYS A 131 9.02 2.60 6.12
CA CYS A 131 7.71 3.03 6.60
C CYS A 131 7.88 4.22 7.51
N ASP A 132 6.87 5.09 7.56
CA ASP A 132 6.82 6.11 8.59
C ASP A 132 6.00 5.60 9.77
N CYS A 133 6.60 5.66 10.96
CA CYS A 133 6.10 5.03 12.16
C CYS A 133 5.52 6.08 13.10
N GLY A 134 4.19 6.23 13.10
CA GLY A 134 3.45 6.84 14.23
C GLY A 134 3.51 6.05 15.55
N GLY A 135 4.41 5.05 15.65
CA GLY A 135 4.90 4.45 16.90
C GLY A 135 3.92 3.61 17.72
N ARG A 136 3.89 2.29 17.51
CA ARG A 136 3.53 1.30 18.57
C ARG A 136 4.64 0.26 18.67
N VAL A 137 5.36 0.21 19.79
CA VAL A 137 6.55 -0.65 19.97
C VAL A 137 6.14 -2.03 20.51
N ASP A 138 5.09 -2.04 21.31
CA ASP A 138 4.52 -3.13 22.07
C ASP A 138 4.03 -4.31 21.20
N GLY A 139 3.50 -4.03 20.00
CA GLY A 139 3.01 -5.09 19.10
C GLY A 139 4.11 -5.90 18.40
N ILE A 140 5.22 -5.26 18.03
CA ILE A 140 6.29 -5.93 17.27
C ILE A 140 7.21 -6.73 18.19
N GLN A 141 7.44 -6.25 19.41
CA GLN A 141 8.23 -6.96 20.40
C GLN A 141 7.63 -8.33 20.74
N LYS A 142 6.32 -8.37 21.01
CA LYS A 142 5.58 -9.62 21.25
C LYS A 142 5.65 -10.60 20.06
N TYR A 143 5.55 -10.10 18.83
CA TYR A 143 5.68 -10.94 17.63
C TYR A 143 7.09 -11.55 17.52
N LEU A 144 8.14 -10.76 17.73
CA LEU A 144 9.52 -11.23 17.64
C LEU A 144 9.86 -12.24 18.75
N GLU A 145 9.36 -12.03 19.96
CA GLU A 145 9.45 -12.98 21.08
C GLU A 145 8.80 -14.34 20.72
N ILE A 146 7.57 -14.33 20.18
CA ILE A 146 6.87 -15.55 19.73
C ILE A 146 7.68 -16.28 18.64
N ARG A 147 8.40 -15.55 17.80
CA ARG A 147 9.21 -16.11 16.70
C ARG A 147 10.63 -16.49 17.12
N GLY A 148 11.00 -16.30 18.39
CA GLY A 148 12.35 -16.62 18.89
C GLY A 148 13.45 -15.72 18.31
N ILE A 149 13.10 -14.55 17.79
CA ILE A 149 14.06 -13.62 17.17
C ILE A 149 14.64 -12.73 18.27
N THR A 150 15.93 -12.89 18.55
CA THR A 150 16.68 -12.10 19.54
C THR A 150 17.04 -10.73 18.97
N GLN A 151 16.65 -9.65 19.66
CA GLN A 151 17.00 -8.28 19.27
C GLN A 151 18.32 -7.84 19.89
N ASN A 152 19.26 -7.35 19.08
CA ASN A 152 20.52 -6.75 19.53
C ASN A 152 20.33 -5.29 20.00
N ASN A 153 19.53 -5.05 21.05
CA ASN A 153 19.28 -3.73 21.66
C ASN A 153 18.76 -2.62 20.73
N GLN A 154 18.43 -2.92 19.47
CA GLN A 154 17.81 -1.95 18.56
C GLN A 154 16.31 -1.86 18.82
N LYS A 155 15.78 -0.64 19.00
CA LYS A 155 14.34 -0.41 19.07
C LYS A 155 13.70 -0.82 17.75
N VAL A 156 12.84 -1.84 17.79
CA VAL A 156 12.03 -2.24 16.64
C VAL A 156 10.68 -1.56 16.75
N PHE A 157 10.27 -0.88 15.67
CA PHE A 157 8.96 -0.26 15.57
C PHE A 157 8.00 -1.17 14.80
N LYS A 158 6.75 -1.28 15.24
CA LYS A 158 5.72 -1.90 14.43
C LYS A 158 5.48 -0.99 13.23
N PRO A 159 5.63 -1.47 11.98
CA PRO A 159 5.24 -0.69 10.82
C PRO A 159 3.75 -0.35 10.92
N VAL A 160 3.42 0.94 10.80
CA VAL A 160 2.03 1.38 10.68
C VAL A 160 1.61 1.06 9.25
N GLY A 161 0.45 0.44 9.09
CA GLY A 161 0.02 -0.06 7.78
C GLY A 161 -0.41 1.03 6.79
N GLY A 162 -0.31 2.31 7.14
CA GLY A 162 -0.91 3.40 6.36
C GLY A 162 0.05 4.13 5.42
N VAL A 163 1.36 4.09 5.67
CA VAL A 163 2.36 4.73 4.80
C VAL A 163 3.62 3.89 4.79
N PHE A 164 3.93 3.28 3.65
CA PHE A 164 5.18 2.53 3.48
C PHE A 164 5.59 2.42 2.01
N CYS A 165 6.89 2.23 1.78
CA CYS A 165 7.48 1.99 0.48
C CYS A 165 8.18 0.62 0.48
N ILE A 166 8.04 -0.11 -0.61
CA ILE A 166 8.78 -1.37 -0.85
C ILE A 166 9.60 -1.22 -2.12
N GLY A 167 10.87 -1.63 -2.04
CA GLY A 167 11.78 -1.71 -3.18
C GLY A 167 11.74 -3.09 -3.85
N LYS A 168 11.97 -3.12 -5.16
CA LYS A 168 11.95 -4.34 -5.99
C LYS A 168 12.96 -5.41 -5.58
N ASN A 169 14.01 -5.04 -4.84
CA ASN A 169 14.97 -5.99 -4.28
C ASN A 169 14.29 -7.01 -3.34
N THR A 170 13.16 -6.66 -2.72
CA THR A 170 12.32 -7.58 -1.94
C THR A 170 11.96 -8.85 -2.71
N LEU A 171 11.67 -8.75 -4.01
CA LEU A 171 11.32 -9.90 -4.84
C LEU A 171 12.53 -10.82 -5.12
N LYS A 172 13.75 -10.27 -5.19
CA LYS A 172 14.97 -11.05 -5.48
C LYS A 172 15.30 -12.00 -4.34
N ASN A 173 15.07 -11.55 -3.11
CA ASN A 173 15.37 -12.31 -1.90
C ASN A 173 14.35 -13.44 -1.66
N LYS A 174 13.22 -13.44 -2.38
CA LYS A 174 12.07 -14.33 -2.18
C LYS A 174 11.58 -15.00 -3.48
N LYS A 175 12.49 -15.31 -4.41
CA LYS A 175 12.15 -15.98 -5.68
C LYS A 175 11.33 -17.26 -5.45
N GLY A 176 10.13 -17.30 -6.04
CA GLY A 176 9.22 -18.46 -6.00
C GLY A 176 8.14 -18.41 -4.92
N GLU A 177 8.22 -17.47 -3.97
CA GLU A 177 7.16 -17.25 -2.97
C GLU A 177 6.03 -16.38 -3.56
N GLN A 178 4.77 -16.78 -3.37
CA GLN A 178 3.62 -15.91 -3.66
C GLN A 178 3.39 -14.99 -2.46
N LEU A 179 4.29 -14.00 -2.28
CA LEU A 179 4.31 -13.08 -1.14
C LEU A 179 2.94 -12.46 -0.85
N THR A 180 2.21 -12.04 -1.89
CA THR A 180 0.83 -11.55 -1.74
C THR A 180 -0.06 -12.56 -1.00
N LYS A 181 -0.05 -13.84 -1.38
CA LYS A 181 -0.85 -14.89 -0.72
C LYS A 181 -0.35 -15.21 0.68
N GLU A 182 0.94 -15.12 0.93
CA GLU A 182 1.50 -15.33 2.27
C GLU A 182 1.00 -14.28 3.27
N CYS A 183 0.82 -13.02 2.84
CA CYS A 183 0.29 -11.98 3.71
C CYS A 183 -1.16 -12.23 4.17
N TYR A 184 -1.92 -13.03 3.43
CA TYR A 184 -3.28 -13.43 3.80
C TYR A 184 -3.34 -14.66 4.72
N LYS A 185 -2.22 -15.35 4.96
CA LYS A 185 -2.13 -16.47 5.91
C LYS A 185 -1.87 -15.93 7.31
N ILE A 186 -2.92 -15.58 8.04
CA ILE A 186 -2.87 -15.12 9.45
C ILE A 186 -2.86 -16.31 10.42
#